data_AF-A0A7X6Y783-F1
#
_entry.id   AF-A0A7X6Y783-F1
#
_cell.length_a   1.000
_cell.length_b   1.000
_cell.length_c   1.000
_cell.angle_alpha   90.00
_cell.angle_beta   90.00
_cell.angle_gamma   90.00
#
_symmetry.space_group_name_H-M   'P 1'
#
loop_
_entity.id
_entity.type
_entity.pdbx_description
1 polymer ?
#
loop_
_entity_poly.entity_id
_entity_poly.type
_entity_poly.pdbx_seq_one_letter_code
_entity_poly.pdbx_strand_id
1 'polypeptide(L)' 'MPRCLNCGNTIVFGSTKVPTTLAWQGSSGFVASFDSQGNLVNWENRGADQEVLQYLTERPNLHLDSCLNCGSGNVVWP' A
#
# COMPACT_ATOMS: atom_id res chain seq x y z
N MET A 1 4.38 -9.77 -5.59
CA MET A 1 4.06 -8.33 -5.68
C MET A 1 2.55 -8.14 -5.81
N PRO A 2 1.96 -7.02 -5.34
CA PRO A 2 0.53 -6.80 -5.47
C PRO A 2 0.11 -6.54 -6.93
N ARG A 3 -1.09 -6.98 -7.29
CA ARG A 3 -1.76 -6.63 -8.54
C ARG A 3 -3.22 -6.27 -8.29
N CYS A 4 -3.66 -5.15 -8.85
CA CYS A 4 -5.06 -4.78 -8.87
C CYS A 4 -5.79 -5.52 -9.99
N LEU A 5 -6.80 -6.31 -9.64
CA LEU A 5 -7.64 -7.03 -10.62
C LEU A 5 -8.62 -6.11 -11.36
N ASN A 6 -8.86 -4.90 -10.86
CA ASN A 6 -9.80 -3.95 -11.48
C ASN A 6 -9.16 -3.14 -12.62
N CYS A 7 -7.96 -2.59 -12.41
CA CYS A 7 -7.31 -1.71 -13.40
C CYS A 7 -5.94 -2.21 -13.88
N GLY A 8 -5.46 -3.35 -13.38
CA GLY A 8 -4.16 -3.91 -13.75
C GLY A 8 -2.95 -3.23 -13.13
N ASN A 9 -3.14 -2.24 -12.25
CA ASN A 9 -2.04 -1.58 -11.53
C ASN A 9 -1.18 -2.61 -10.78
N THR A 10 0.13 -2.42 -10.86
CA THR A 10 1.16 -3.19 -10.14
C THR A 10 2.20 -2.27 -9.50
N ILE A 11 1.99 -0.95 -9.54
CA ILE A 11 3.01 0.06 -9.19
C ILE A 11 2.78 0.59 -7.79
N VAL A 12 1.56 1.04 -7.46
CA VAL A 12 1.32 1.77 -6.20
C VAL A 12 0.12 1.24 -5.43
N PHE A 13 0.33 0.94 -4.16
CA PHE A 13 -0.69 0.36 -3.28
C PHE A 13 -0.66 1.01 -1.91
N GLY A 14 -1.81 1.04 -1.26
CA GLY A 14 -1.97 1.60 0.07
C GLY A 14 -2.66 0.61 1.01
N SER A 15 -2.61 0.93 2.30
CA SER A 15 -3.38 0.22 3.31
C SER A 15 -4.68 0.95 3.64
N THR A 16 -5.78 0.20 3.73
CA THR A 16 -7.03 0.69 4.35
C THR A 16 -7.01 0.59 5.87
N LYS A 17 -6.15 -0.26 6.43
CA LYS A 17 -6.05 -0.52 7.88
C LYS A 17 -5.23 0.52 8.62
N VAL A 18 -4.39 1.26 7.90
CA VAL A 18 -3.59 2.36 8.43
C VAL A 18 -4.24 3.66 7.96
N PRO A 19 -4.96 4.39 8.83
CA PRO A 19 -5.50 5.69 8.46
C PRO A 19 -4.37 6.70 8.27
N THR A 20 -4.55 7.66 7.37
CA THR A 20 -3.66 8.83 7.30
C THR A 20 -3.83 9.69 8.55
N THR A 21 -2.75 10.33 9.02
CA THR A 21 -2.84 11.40 10.02
C THR A 21 -3.15 12.75 9.38
N LEU A 22 -2.97 12.88 8.06
CA LEU A 22 -3.13 14.12 7.31
C LEU A 22 -4.21 13.96 6.23
N ALA A 23 -5.32 14.70 6.36
CA ALA A 23 -6.49 14.61 5.48
C ALA A 23 -6.17 14.86 3.99
N TRP A 24 -5.13 15.64 3.68
CA TRP A 24 -4.76 15.98 2.29
C TRP A 24 -3.97 14.87 1.59
N GLN A 25 -3.49 13.85 2.31
CA GLN A 25 -2.65 12.77 1.74
C GLN A 25 -3.46 11.55 1.24
N GLY A 26 -4.79 11.69 1.17
CA GLY A 26 -5.70 10.62 0.77
C GLY A 26 -6.02 9.65 1.91
N SER A 27 -6.59 8.49 1.59
CA SER A 27 -7.18 7.60 2.61
C SER A 27 -6.19 6.65 3.28
N SER A 28 -4.98 6.49 2.73
CA SER A 28 -4.02 5.46 3.18
C SER A 28 -2.83 6.08 3.91
N GLY A 29 -2.68 5.73 5.19
CA GLY A 29 -1.58 6.08 6.06
C GLY A 29 -0.30 5.26 5.84
N PHE A 30 -0.36 4.23 5.01
CA PHE A 30 0.80 3.46 4.57
C PHE A 30 0.70 3.22 3.07
N VAL A 31 1.73 3.61 2.34
CA VAL A 31 1.79 3.53 0.87
C VAL A 31 3.09 2.85 0.47
N ALA A 32 3.02 1.97 -0.53
CA ALA A 32 4.18 1.29 -1.09
C ALA A 32 4.16 1.37 -2.61
N SER A 33 5.36 1.53 -3.16
CA SER A 33 5.62 1.58 -4.59
C SER A 33 6.53 0.42 -5.01
N PHE A 34 6.21 -0.19 -6.14
CA PHE A 34 6.89 -1.34 -6.71
C PHE A 34 7.41 -1.02 -8.12
N ASP A 35 8.53 -1.64 -8.49
CA ASP A 35 9.08 -1.56 -9.83
C ASP A 35 8.40 -2.56 -10.78
N SER A 36 8.79 -2.55 -12.05
CA SER A 36 8.25 -3.47 -13.07
C SER A 36 8.63 -4.94 -12.84
N GLN A 37 9.63 -5.22 -12.00
CA GLN A 37 10.05 -6.56 -11.61
C GLN A 37 9.33 -7.04 -10.34
N GLY A 38 8.58 -6.15 -9.68
CA GLY A 38 7.85 -6.44 -8.45
C GLY A 38 8.66 -6.25 -7.17
N ASN A 39 9.84 -5.61 -7.25
CA ASN A 39 10.60 -5.25 -6.06
C ASN A 39 9.99 -4.01 -5.42
N LEU A 40 10.00 -3.97 -4.08
CA LEU A 40 9.63 -2.79 -3.32
C LEU A 40 10.70 -1.71 -3.55
N VAL A 41 10.32 -0.59 -4.16
CA VAL A 41 11.24 0.54 -4.44
C VAL A 41 11.14 1.61 -3.36
N ASN A 42 9.95 1.83 -2.83
CA ASN A 42 9.71 2.84 -1.81
C ASN A 42 8.51 2.47 -0.94
N TRP A 43 8.52 2.94 0.30
CA TRP A 43 7.32 3.01 1.13
C TRP A 43 7.27 4.35 1.84
N GLU A 44 6.05 4.83 2.05
CA GLU A 44 5.78 6.10 2.71
C GLU A 44 4.92 5.85 3.93
N ASN A 45 5.42 6.29 5.08
CA ASN A 45 4.65 6.37 6.30
C ASN A 45 3.91 7.72 6.34
N ARG A 46 2.59 7.65 6.40
CA ARG A 46 1.68 8.80 6.46
C ARG A 46 0.74 8.75 7.66
N GLY A 47 0.97 7.83 8.60
CA GLY A 47 0.12 7.71 9.78
C GLY A 47 0.29 6.46 10.63
N ALA A 48 1.27 5.60 10.35
CA ALA A 48 1.64 4.49 11.23
C ALA A 48 2.66 4.94 12.29
N ASP A 49 2.51 4.47 13.52
CA ASP A 49 3.53 4.63 14.56
C ASP A 49 4.75 3.74 14.26
N GLN A 50 5.89 4.03 14.91
CA GLN A 50 7.17 3.37 14.62
C GLN A 50 7.13 1.85 14.87
N GLU A 51 6.43 1.39 15.89
CA GLU A 51 6.25 -0.05 16.17
C GLU A 51 5.40 -0.73 15.08
N VAL A 52 4.38 -0.04 14.59
CA VAL A 52 3.50 -0.52 13.53
C VAL A 52 4.26 -0.60 12.21
N LEU A 53 5.17 0.33 11.94
CA LEU A 53 5.95 0.35 10.70
C LEU A 53 6.79 -0.90 10.48
N GLN A 54 7.43 -1.43 11.52
CA GLN A 54 8.17 -2.69 11.39
C GLN A 54 7.23 -3.82 10.95
N TYR A 55 6.09 -3.94 11.61
CA TYR A 55 5.11 -4.97 11.26
C TYR A 55 4.56 -4.82 9.82
N LEU A 56 4.28 -3.59 9.38
CA LEU A 56 3.79 -3.30 8.03
C LEU A 56 4.82 -3.64 6.94
N THR A 57 6.10 -3.35 7.20
CA THR A 57 7.19 -3.56 6.24
C THR A 57 7.66 -5.01 6.19
N GLU A 58 7.55 -5.76 7.28
CA GLU A 58 7.85 -7.20 7.32
C GLU A 58 6.80 -8.05 6.60
N ARG A 59 5.53 -7.62 6.60
CA ARG A 59 4.39 -8.37 6.02
C ARG A 59 3.51 -7.50 5.12
N PRO A 60 4.06 -6.87 4.07
CA PRO A 60 3.34 -5.90 3.24
C PRO A 60 2.09 -6.50 2.59
N ASN A 61 2.11 -7.80 2.28
CA ASN A 61 0.99 -8.54 1.71
C ASN A 61 -0.27 -8.60 2.60
N LEU A 62 -0.15 -8.41 3.91
CA LEU A 62 -1.28 -8.40 4.84
C LEU A 62 -1.94 -7.02 4.99
N HIS A 63 -1.27 -5.98 4.48
CA HIS A 63 -1.60 -4.58 4.76
C HIS A 63 -1.88 -3.75 3.52
N LEU A 64 -1.23 -4.03 2.40
CA LEU A 64 -1.41 -3.31 1.15
C LEU A 64 -2.57 -3.92 0.35
N ASP A 65 -3.77 -3.51 0.73
CA ASP A 65 -5.05 -4.04 0.26
C ASP A 65 -5.82 -3.07 -0.65
N SER A 66 -5.31 -1.85 -0.85
CA SER A 66 -5.95 -0.82 -1.68
C SER A 66 -5.08 -0.43 -2.88
N CYS A 67 -5.71 -0.36 -4.05
CA CYS A 67 -5.09 0.16 -5.26
C CYS A 67 -5.20 1.68 -5.31
N LEU A 68 -4.08 2.41 -5.18
CA LEU A 68 -4.13 3.88 -5.19
C LEU A 68 -4.34 4.48 -6.60
N ASN A 69 -4.23 3.66 -7.66
CA ASN A 69 -4.50 4.12 -9.02
C ASN A 69 -6.02 4.24 -9.32
N CYS A 70 -6.85 3.36 -8.77
CA CYS A 70 -8.30 3.35 -9.05
C CYS A 70 -9.20 3.28 -7.81
N GLY A 71 -8.62 3.27 -6.61
CA GLY A 71 -9.34 3.16 -5.33
C GLY A 71 -9.92 1.78 -5.02
N SER A 72 -9.70 0.78 -5.87
CA SER A 72 -10.26 -0.56 -5.69
C SER A 72 -9.53 -1.36 -4.61
N GLY A 73 -10.28 -2.05 -3.76
CA GLY A 73 -9.76 -3.06 -2.82
C GLY A 73 -9.51 -4.44 -3.45
N ASN A 74 -9.72 -4.60 -4.76
CA ASN A 74 -9.56 -5.87 -5.46
C ASN A 74 -8.07 -6.13 -5.79
N VAL A 75 -7.26 -6.29 -4.75
CA VAL A 75 -5.81 -6.48 -4.81
C VAL A 75 -5.46 -7.93 -4.48
N VAL A 76 -4.65 -8.55 -5.32
CA VAL A 76 -4.12 -9.90 -5.10
C VAL A 76 -2.61 -9.88 -4.91
N TRP A 77 -2.13 -10.80 -4.07
CA TRP A 77 -0.72 -11.02 -3.77
C TRP A 77 -0.37 -12.46 -4.14
N PRO A 78 0.09 -12.72 -5.38
CA PRO A 78 0.69 -13.99 -5.77
C PRO A 78 2.04 -14.23 -5.11
#